data_AF-A0A527HN13-F1
#
_entry.id   AF-A0A527HN13-F1
#
_cell.length_a   1.000
_cell.length_b   1.000
_cell.length_c   1.000
_cell.angle_alpha   90.00
_cell.angle_beta   90.00
_cell.angle_gamma   90.00
#
_symmetry.space_group_name_H-M   'P 1'
#
loop_
_entity.id
_entity.type
_entity.pdbx_description
1 polymer ?
#
loop_
_entity_poly.entity_id
_entity_poly.type
_entity_poly.pdbx_seq_one_letter_code
_entity_poly.pdbx_strand_id
1 'polypeptide(L)'
;MVHHWSPDTWTSAAPEVGMVTFYLTPGFELLALSSALEVLKLANRAVRRDVFRWRTVSHTGEAVNASCGISVATNGDLAQERRYQSHPETGNFSGVRRR
;
A
#
# COMPACT_ATOMS: atom_id res chain seq x y z
N MET A 1 -6.24 33.20 24.76
CA MET A 1 -6.83 32.89 23.45
C MET A 1 -6.39 31.47 23.09
N VAL A 2 -7.21 30.48 23.42
CA VAL A 2 -6.92 29.06 23.14
C VAL A 2 -7.40 28.75 21.73
N HIS A 3 -6.51 28.28 20.85
CA HIS A 3 -6.94 27.78 19.55
C HIS A 3 -7.80 26.54 19.79
N HIS A 4 -9.10 26.64 19.53
CA HIS A 4 -10.00 25.50 19.53
C HIS A 4 -9.61 24.63 18.33
N TRP A 5 -8.96 23.50 18.59
CA TRP A 5 -8.78 22.46 17.59
C TRP A 5 -10.18 21.91 17.24
N SER A 6 -10.62 22.09 16.00
CA SER A 6 -11.87 21.50 15.51
C SER A 6 -11.55 20.13 14.88
N PRO A 7 -12.03 19.02 15.47
CA PRO A 7 -11.80 17.67 14.97
C PRO A 7 -12.44 17.41 13.61
N ASP A 8 -13.25 18.31 13.05
CA ASP A 8 -14.16 17.95 11.96
C ASP A 8 -13.58 18.24 10.57
N THR A 9 -12.40 18.88 10.51
CA THR A 9 -11.76 19.30 9.25
C THR A 9 -11.13 18.16 8.44
N TRP A 10 -10.89 16.99 9.02
CA TRP A 10 -10.40 15.81 8.29
C TRP A 10 -11.53 14.92 7.73
N THR A 11 -12.79 15.22 8.04
CA THR A 11 -13.95 14.34 7.73
C THR A 11 -14.67 14.70 6.42
N SER A 12 -14.32 15.80 5.76
CA SER A 12 -15.16 16.36 4.67
C SER A 12 -15.14 15.58 3.35
N ALA A 13 -14.25 14.62 3.15
CA ALA A 13 -14.37 13.63 2.09
C ALA A 13 -13.91 12.31 2.69
N ALA A 14 -14.74 11.26 2.65
CA ALA A 14 -14.26 9.93 2.98
C ALA A 14 -13.03 9.66 2.10
N PRO A 15 -11.80 9.43 2.65
CA PRO A 15 -10.64 9.13 1.83
C PRO A 15 -11.00 8.11 0.75
N GLU A 16 -10.84 8.51 -0.51
CA GLU A 16 -10.87 7.59 -1.63
C GLU A 16 -9.80 6.54 -1.38
N VAL A 17 -10.02 5.30 -1.83
CA VAL A 17 -9.05 4.23 -1.59
C VAL A 17 -7.76 4.58 -2.33
N GLY A 18 -6.72 4.93 -1.58
CA GLY A 18 -5.41 5.28 -2.12
C GLY A 18 -4.58 4.03 -2.39
N MET A 19 -4.00 3.94 -3.59
CA MET A 19 -3.04 2.89 -3.95
C MET A 19 -1.60 3.39 -3.72
N VAL A 20 -0.81 2.64 -2.96
CA VAL A 20 0.61 2.90 -2.71
C VAL A 20 1.46 1.84 -3.39
N THR A 21 2.37 2.25 -4.27
CA THR A 21 3.27 1.33 -4.98
C THR A 21 4.68 1.39 -4.38
N PHE A 22 5.17 0.27 -3.88
CA PHE A 22 6.55 0.13 -3.41
C PHE A 22 7.44 -0.44 -4.52
N TYR A 23 8.38 0.35 -5.02
CA TYR A 23 9.39 -0.11 -5.98
C TYR A 23 10.58 -0.74 -5.25
N LEU A 24 10.80 -2.03 -5.45
CA LEU A 24 11.85 -2.80 -4.82
C LEU A 24 13.07 -2.89 -5.73
N THR A 25 14.22 -2.51 -5.20
CA THR A 25 15.54 -2.70 -5.83
C THR A 25 16.29 -3.84 -5.15
N PRO A 26 17.19 -4.54 -5.85
CA PRO A 26 18.05 -5.53 -5.23
C PRO A 26 18.76 -4.97 -3.99
N GLY A 27 18.74 -5.71 -2.88
CA GLY A 27 19.36 -5.28 -1.63
C GLY A 27 18.52 -4.28 -0.81
N PHE A 28 17.24 -4.08 -1.14
CA PHE A 28 16.37 -3.24 -0.31
C PHE A 28 16.29 -3.74 1.14
N GLU A 29 15.99 -2.83 2.06
CA GLU A 29 15.87 -3.18 3.48
C GLU A 29 14.46 -3.71 3.78
N LEU A 30 14.36 -4.99 4.13
CA LEU A 30 13.07 -5.62 4.45
C LEU A 30 12.39 -4.95 5.65
N LEU A 31 13.16 -4.49 6.63
CA LEU A 31 12.62 -3.81 7.82
C LEU A 31 11.98 -2.46 7.45
N ALA A 32 12.56 -1.71 6.52
CA ALA A 32 11.99 -0.47 6.03
C ALA A 32 10.65 -0.70 5.31
N LEU A 33 10.60 -1.70 4.41
CA LEU A 33 9.35 -2.09 3.74
C LEU A 33 8.29 -2.52 4.76
N SER A 34 8.65 -3.38 5.70
CA SER A 34 7.75 -3.87 6.75
C SER A 34 7.18 -2.73 7.59
N SER A 35 8.04 -1.81 8.04
CA SER A 35 7.64 -0.64 8.83
C SER A 35 6.64 0.25 8.08
N ALA A 36 6.85 0.48 6.78
CA ALA A 36 5.92 1.25 5.96
C ALA A 36 4.55 0.56 5.84
N LEU A 37 4.52 -0.77 5.63
CA LEU A 37 3.28 -1.53 5.56
C LEU A 37 2.51 -1.52 6.88
N GLU A 38 3.19 -1.58 8.02
CA GLU A 38 2.55 -1.49 9.33
C GLU A 38 1.87 -0.14 9.56
N VAL A 39 2.46 0.97 9.10
CA VAL A 39 1.82 2.30 9.16
C VAL A 39 0.53 2.33 8.35
N LEU A 40 0.54 1.79 7.12
CA LEU A 40 -0.66 1.72 6.27
C LEU A 40 -1.76 0.86 6.90
N LYS A 41 -1.39 -0.29 7.47
CA LYS A 41 -2.34 -1.15 8.21
C LYS A 41 -2.91 -0.46 9.44
N LEU A 42 -2.09 0.25 10.21
CA LEU A 42 -2.54 0.97 11.40
C LEU A 42 -3.52 2.08 11.01
N ALA A 43 -3.26 2.81 9.92
CA ALA A 43 -4.18 3.80 9.37
C ALA A 43 -5.51 3.17 8.96
N ASN A 44 -5.49 2.04 8.22
CA ASN A 44 -6.71 1.31 7.86
C ASN A 44 -7.49 0.86 9.11
N ARG A 45 -6.79 0.34 10.13
CA ARG A 45 -7.41 -0.09 11.40
C ARG A 45 -8.05 1.07 12.15
N ALA A 46 -7.39 2.23 12.19
CA ALA A 46 -7.90 3.42 12.86
C ALA A 46 -9.22 3.90 12.24
N VAL A 47 -9.33 3.81 10.90
CA VAL A 47 -10.54 4.20 10.16
C VAL A 47 -11.55 3.05 10.02
N ARG A 48 -11.20 1.83 10.44
CA ARG A 48 -11.99 0.57 10.33
C ARG A 48 -12.42 0.24 8.89
N ARG A 49 -11.63 0.65 7.91
CA ARG A 49 -11.82 0.34 6.49
C ARG A 49 -10.50 0.40 5.73
N ASP A 50 -10.43 -0.27 4.59
CA ASP A 50 -9.23 -0.33 3.76
C ASP A 50 -9.11 0.93 2.88
N VAL A 51 -8.64 2.03 3.48
CA VAL A 51 -8.38 3.31 2.79
C VAL A 51 -7.06 3.32 2.04
N PHE A 52 -6.10 2.52 2.50
CA PHE A 52 -4.83 2.31 1.82
C PHE A 52 -4.74 0.88 1.32
N ARG A 53 -4.44 0.73 0.04
CA ARG A 53 -4.01 -0.52 -0.58
C ARG A 53 -2.58 -0.35 -1.06
N TRP A 54 -1.87 -1.46 -1.21
CA TRP A 54 -0.49 -1.41 -1.67
C TRP A 54 -0.15 -2.53 -2.63
N ARG A 55 0.85 -2.29 -3.46
CA ARG A 55 1.47 -3.26 -4.37
C ARG A 55 2.99 -3.11 -4.33
N THR A 56 3.71 -4.19 -4.60
CA THR A 56 5.18 -4.20 -4.76
C THR A 56 5.50 -4.38 -6.23
N VAL A 57 6.46 -3.63 -6.74
CA VAL A 57 6.90 -3.73 -8.15
C VAL A 57 8.42 -3.76 -8.20
N SER A 58 8.98 -4.29 -9.28
CA SER A 58 10.42 -4.27 -9.51
C SER A 58 10.74 -3.81 -10.92
N HIS A 59 12.04 -3.74 -11.24
CA HIS A 59 12.48 -3.41 -12.59
C HIS A 59 11.99 -4.42 -13.63
N THR A 60 12.10 -5.72 -13.33
CA THR A 60 11.78 -6.83 -14.23
C THR A 60 10.39 -7.42 -14.00
N GLY A 61 9.72 -7.02 -12.92
CA GLY A 61 8.47 -7.65 -12.46
C GLY A 61 8.65 -9.00 -11.78
N GLU A 62 9.90 -9.38 -11.50
CA GLU A 62 10.23 -10.59 -10.74
C GLU A 62 10.42 -10.29 -9.25
N ALA A 63 10.57 -11.35 -8.45
CA ALA A 63 10.88 -11.25 -7.04
C ALA A 63 12.26 -10.58 -6.82
N VAL A 64 12.36 -9.81 -5.74
CA VAL A 64 13.57 -9.06 -5.40
C VAL A 64 14.09 -9.51 -4.05
N ASN A 65 15.40 -9.74 -3.95
CA ASN A 65 16.03 -10.12 -2.69
C ASN A 65 16.33 -8.87 -1.86
N ALA A 66 15.89 -8.91 -0.61
CA ALA A 66 16.27 -7.95 0.42
C ALA A 66 17.74 -8.14 0.83
N SER A 67 18.30 -7.14 1.52
CA SER A 67 19.66 -7.19 2.07
C SER A 67 19.91 -8.38 3.00
N CYS A 68 18.86 -8.90 3.66
CA CYS A 68 18.91 -10.09 4.53
C CYS A 68 18.77 -11.43 3.79
N GLY A 69 18.71 -11.43 2.45
CA GLY A 69 18.59 -12.64 1.62
C GLY A 69 17.16 -13.17 1.44
N ILE A 70 16.17 -12.59 2.10
CA ILE A 70 14.76 -12.94 1.90
C ILE A 70 14.28 -12.37 0.56
N SER A 71 13.62 -13.21 -0.25
CA SER A 71 13.01 -12.81 -1.51
C SER A 71 11.57 -12.35 -1.32
N VAL A 72 11.21 -11.21 -1.91
CA VAL A 72 9.85 -10.68 -1.89
C VAL A 72 9.28 -10.70 -3.30
N ALA A 73 8.16 -11.40 -3.48
CA ALA A 73 7.42 -11.42 -4.73
C ALA A 73 6.90 -10.01 -5.07
N THR A 74 6.89 -9.70 -6.36
CA THR A 74 6.33 -8.46 -6.88
C THR A 74 5.10 -8.73 -7.72
N ASN A 75 4.28 -7.69 -7.86
CA ASN A 75 3.06 -7.70 -8.62
C ASN A 75 3.27 -7.50 -10.12
N GLY A 76 4.49 -7.15 -10.54
CA GLY A 76 4.84 -6.83 -11.92
C GLY A 76 5.87 -5.73 -12.02
N ASP A 77 6.18 -5.35 -13.26
CA ASP A 77 7.07 -4.24 -13.57
C ASP A 77 6.33 -2.88 -13.47
N LEU A 78 7.09 -1.78 -13.51
CA LEU A 78 6.52 -0.44 -13.40
C LEU A 78 5.55 -0.09 -14.55
N ALA A 79 5.76 -0.63 -15.75
CA ALA A 79 4.89 -0.37 -16.90
C ALA A 79 3.55 -1.11 -16.76
N GLN A 80 3.57 -2.34 -16.26
CA GLN A 80 2.38 -3.11 -15.90
C GLN A 80 1.58 -2.40 -14.81
N GLU A 81 2.26 -1.92 -13.77
CA GLU A 81 1.62 -1.19 -12.67
C GLU A 81 0.96 0.11 -13.14
N ARG A 82 1.61 0.89 -14.02
CA ARG A 82 1.00 2.09 -14.61
C ARG A 82 -0.29 1.77 -15.37
N ARG A 83 -0.31 0.66 -16.13
CA ARG A 83 -1.51 0.20 -16.82
C ARG A 83 -2.62 -0.18 -15.83
N TYR A 84 -2.25 -0.90 -14.76
CA TYR A 84 -3.17 -1.25 -13.68
C TYR A 84 -3.79 -0.02 -13.01
N GLN A 85 -3.01 1.04 -12.81
CA GLN A 85 -3.52 2.29 -12.21
C GLN A 85 -4.40 3.10 -13.18
N SER A 86 -4.15 3.04 -14.49
CA SER A 86 -4.98 3.71 -15.51
C SER A 86 -6.33 3.03 -15.75
N HIS A 87 -6.44 1.74 -15.47
CA HIS A 87 -7.69 0.97 -15.52
C HIS A 87 -7.94 0.32 -14.15
N PRO A 88 -8.47 1.07 -13.17
CA PRO A 88 -8.93 0.49 -11.92
C PRO A 88 -10.24 -0.25 -12.19
N GLU A 89 -10.18 -1.36 -12.92
CA GLU A 89 -11.27 -2.34 -13.00
C GLU A 89 -11.74 -2.58 -11.56
N THR A 90 -13.03 -2.39 -11.31
CA THR A 90 -13.65 -2.54 -9.99
C THR A 90 -13.42 -3.96 -9.49
N GLY A 91 -12.31 -4.17 -8.79
CA GLY A 91 -11.90 -5.47 -8.27
C GLY A 91 -12.83 -5.87 -7.14
N ASN A 92 -13.99 -6.40 -7.50
CA ASN A 92 -14.89 -7.16 -6.65
C ASN A 92 -14.14 -8.41 -6.17
N PHE A 93 -13.35 -8.27 -5.12
CA PHE A 93 -12.73 -9.38 -4.43
C PHE A 93 -13.51 -9.62 -3.14
N SER A 94 -14.58 -10.39 -3.29
CA SER A 94 -15.25 -11.08 -2.21
C SER A 94 -14.24 -11.94 -1.44
N GLY A 95 -13.92 -11.48 -0.23
CA GLY A 95 -13.57 -12.28 0.93
C GLY A 95 -12.73 -13.53 0.70
N VAL A 96 -11.41 -13.40 0.82
CA VAL A 96 -10.71 -14.33 1.70
C VAL A 96 -11.14 -14.01 3.12
N ARG A 97 -12.30 -14.56 3.54
CA ARG A 97 -12.61 -14.72 4.95
C ARG A 97 -11.56 -15.68 5.50
N ARG A 98 -10.51 -15.14 6.13
CA ARG A 98 -9.68 -15.96 7.00
C ARG A 98 -10.52 -16.29 8.24
N ARG A 99 -10.72 -17.60 8.44
CA ARG A 99 -11.15 -18.17 9.73
C ARG A 99 -10.13 -17.85 10.81
#